data_AF-A0A2V3JDR0-F1
#
_entry.id   AF-A0A2V3JDR0-F1
#
_cell.length_a   1.000
_cell.length_b   1.000
_cell.length_c   1.000
_cell.angle_alpha   90.00
_cell.angle_beta   90.00
_cell.angle_gamma   90.00
#
_symmetry.space_group_name_H-M   'P 1'
#
loop_
_entity.id
_entity.type
_entity.pdbx_description
1 polymer ?
#
loop_
_entity_poly.entity_id
_entity_poly.type
_entity_poly.pdbx_seq_one_letter_code
_entity_poly.pdbx_strand_id
1 'polypeptide(L)'
;MAGRICKAKGNCAPEVLETVVEIAVGIARQSIEHRRMGALFVVGDEDRVLKKSTPLILDPLACHPKEVKDIRNANVQSTIKELAKLDGAFIVSADGYVLSAARYIEASYRDIDLPMGFGSRHMAAASISKDTDAVAVVVSESDGVVRIFDNGELVAEILSGIWELDRIKPHIRGKYEKIIEKNLGLTMIMKK
;
A
#
# COMPACT_ATOMS: atom_id res chain seq x y z
N MET A 1 -7.49 -12.86 -2.42
CA MET A 1 -7.12 -11.89 -3.49
C MET A 1 -5.62 -11.64 -3.54
N ALA A 2 -4.99 -11.31 -2.40
CA ALA A 2 -3.54 -11.18 -2.25
C ALA A 2 -2.76 -12.40 -2.76
N GLY A 3 -3.34 -13.60 -2.70
CA GLY A 3 -2.77 -14.81 -3.28
C GLY A 3 -2.45 -14.70 -4.77
N ARG A 4 -3.20 -13.94 -5.59
CA ARG A 4 -2.87 -13.75 -7.03
C ARG A 4 -1.66 -12.82 -7.23
N ILE A 5 -1.50 -11.83 -6.36
CA ILE A 5 -0.43 -10.84 -6.41
C ILE A 5 0.86 -11.45 -5.83
N CYS A 6 0.80 -12.06 -4.64
CA CYS A 6 1.97 -12.68 -4.01
C CYS A 6 2.38 -14.03 -4.67
N LYS A 7 1.47 -14.85 -5.24
CA LYS A 7 1.84 -16.15 -5.87
C LYS A 7 2.61 -16.02 -7.18
N ALA A 8 2.59 -14.87 -7.85
CA ALA A 8 3.31 -14.70 -9.11
C ALA A 8 4.84 -14.64 -8.92
N LYS A 9 5.35 -14.34 -7.71
CA LYS A 9 6.79 -14.15 -7.49
C LYS A 9 7.38 -14.67 -6.15
N GLY A 10 6.58 -15.02 -5.15
CA GLY A 10 7.11 -15.51 -3.85
C GLY A 10 7.62 -14.42 -2.90
N ASN A 11 7.18 -13.17 -3.13
CA ASN A 11 7.74 -11.97 -2.50
C ASN A 11 7.14 -11.60 -1.14
N CYS A 12 5.98 -12.19 -0.79
CA CYS A 12 5.23 -11.94 0.44
C CYS A 12 4.32 -13.12 0.76
N ALA A 13 4.05 -13.36 2.04
CA ALA A 13 2.94 -14.24 2.40
C ALA A 13 1.61 -13.59 1.98
N PRO A 14 0.71 -14.30 1.26
CA PRO A 14 -0.58 -13.75 0.83
C PRO A 14 -1.39 -13.13 1.97
N GLU A 15 -1.37 -13.76 3.14
CA GLU A 15 -2.05 -13.29 4.35
C GLU A 15 -1.53 -11.91 4.80
N VAL A 16 -0.21 -11.67 4.71
CA VAL A 16 0.40 -10.39 5.12
C VAL A 16 -0.07 -9.26 4.21
N LEU A 17 -0.05 -9.47 2.89
CA LEU A 17 -0.55 -8.47 1.95
C LEU A 17 -2.05 -8.23 2.12
N GLU A 18 -2.83 -9.28 2.43
CA GLU A 18 -4.26 -9.15 2.75
C GLU A 18 -4.48 -8.28 4.00
N THR A 19 -3.74 -8.54 5.08
CA THR A 19 -3.79 -7.70 6.30
C THR A 19 -3.39 -6.24 6.00
N VAL A 20 -2.34 -6.01 5.20
CA VAL A 20 -1.92 -4.65 4.79
C VAL A 20 -3.05 -3.95 4.01
N VAL A 21 -3.69 -4.64 3.08
CA VAL A 21 -4.80 -4.10 2.29
C VAL A 21 -6.01 -3.79 3.18
N GLU A 22 -6.34 -4.64 4.14
CA GLU A 22 -7.43 -4.39 5.10
C GLU A 22 -7.17 -3.15 5.95
N ILE A 23 -5.94 -2.99 6.45
CA ILE A 23 -5.53 -1.79 7.20
C ILE A 23 -5.61 -0.56 6.30
N ALA A 24 -5.11 -0.64 5.07
CA ALA A 24 -5.13 0.45 4.09
C ALA A 24 -6.56 0.89 3.76
N VAL A 25 -7.49 -0.06 3.55
CA VAL A 25 -8.92 0.22 3.36
C VAL A 25 -9.52 0.85 4.61
N GLY A 26 -9.13 0.40 5.81
CA GLY A 26 -9.54 1.03 7.06
C GLY A 26 -9.11 2.49 7.16
N ILE A 27 -7.86 2.80 6.82
CA ILE A 27 -7.33 4.18 6.78
C ILE A 27 -8.09 5.01 5.74
N ALA A 28 -8.33 4.47 4.54
CA ALA A 28 -9.07 5.14 3.47
C ALA A 28 -10.49 5.53 3.91
N ARG A 29 -11.22 4.64 4.59
CA ARG A 29 -12.57 4.93 5.10
C ARG A 29 -12.57 6.03 6.15
N GLN A 30 -11.63 5.99 7.09
CA GLN A 30 -11.47 7.03 8.11
C GLN A 30 -11.10 8.39 7.50
N SER A 31 -10.31 8.37 6.43
CA SER A 31 -9.86 9.58 5.72
C SER A 31 -11.03 10.39 5.14
N ILE A 32 -12.09 9.70 4.69
CA ILE A 32 -13.29 10.34 4.13
C ILE A 32 -14.06 11.12 5.21
N GLU A 33 -14.09 10.61 6.44
CA GLU A 33 -14.93 11.16 7.50
C GLU A 33 -14.26 12.27 8.31
N HIS A 34 -12.95 12.20 8.59
CA HIS A 34 -12.35 13.00 9.67
C HIS A 34 -11.07 13.79 9.35
N ARG A 35 -10.37 13.52 8.23
CA ARG A 35 -9.21 14.27 7.70
C ARG A 35 -8.61 13.47 6.53
N ARG A 36 -8.18 14.13 5.45
CA ARG A 36 -7.48 13.46 4.34
C ARG A 36 -6.18 12.84 4.84
N MET A 37 -6.12 11.50 4.89
CA MET A 37 -4.95 10.72 5.31
C MET A 37 -4.49 9.86 4.15
N GLY A 38 -3.22 9.98 3.78
CA GLY A 38 -2.55 9.09 2.84
C GLY A 38 -1.54 8.20 3.56
N ALA A 39 -1.27 7.03 3.00
CA ALA A 39 -0.29 6.10 3.55
C ALA A 39 0.42 5.35 2.41
N LEU A 40 1.64 4.90 2.67
CA LEU A 40 2.39 4.01 1.78
C LEU A 40 2.92 2.84 2.60
N PHE A 41 2.57 1.62 2.19
CA PHE A 41 3.14 0.39 2.71
C PHE A 41 3.99 -0.26 1.64
N VAL A 42 5.17 -0.75 1.99
CA VAL A 42 6.04 -1.53 1.11
C VAL A 42 6.28 -2.87 1.78
N VAL A 43 5.92 -3.96 1.10
CA VAL A 43 5.83 -5.31 1.66
C VAL A 43 6.81 -6.25 0.95
N GLY A 44 7.71 -6.86 1.72
CA GLY A 44 8.73 -7.77 1.22
C GLY A 44 10.00 -7.07 0.71
N ASP A 45 10.99 -7.88 0.32
CA ASP A 45 12.35 -7.46 -0.07
C ASP A 45 12.95 -6.40 0.88
N GLU A 46 12.70 -6.59 2.19
CA GLU A 46 12.92 -5.57 3.22
C GLU A 46 14.35 -5.02 3.24
N ASP A 47 15.36 -5.85 2.98
CA ASP A 47 16.75 -5.42 2.97
C ASP A 47 17.05 -4.42 1.84
N ARG A 48 16.53 -4.65 0.63
CA ARG A 48 16.71 -3.72 -0.50
C ARG A 48 15.86 -2.48 -0.31
N VAL A 49 14.64 -2.63 0.22
CA VAL A 49 13.75 -1.51 0.53
C VAL A 49 14.35 -0.59 1.59
N LEU A 50 14.92 -1.13 2.66
CA LEU A 50 15.59 -0.35 3.71
C LEU A 50 16.83 0.38 3.19
N LYS A 51 17.58 -0.21 2.24
CA LYS A 51 18.72 0.44 1.58
C LYS A 51 18.33 1.56 0.62
N LYS A 52 17.14 1.48 0.04
CA LYS A 52 16.55 2.49 -0.88
C LYS A 52 15.62 3.47 -0.15
N SER A 53 15.76 3.59 1.16
CA SER A 53 14.93 4.49 1.95
C SER A 53 15.68 5.05 3.14
N THR A 54 15.29 6.23 3.59
CA THR A 54 15.90 6.91 4.74
C THR A 54 14.82 7.39 5.72
N PRO A 55 15.01 7.29 7.05
CA PRO A 55 14.04 7.82 8.00
C PRO A 55 13.89 9.33 7.84
N LEU A 56 12.66 9.84 7.77
CA LEU A 56 12.37 11.28 7.74
C LEU A 56 12.48 11.91 9.13
N ILE A 57 12.20 11.10 10.15
CA ILE A 57 12.28 11.44 11.57
C ILE A 57 12.96 10.26 12.30
N LEU A 58 13.13 10.37 13.62
CA LEU A 58 13.48 9.20 14.43
C LEU A 58 12.45 8.10 14.19
N ASP A 59 12.93 6.93 13.80
CA ASP A 59 12.06 5.80 13.48
C ASP A 59 11.27 5.39 14.74
N PRO A 60 9.93 5.54 14.74
CA PRO A 60 9.12 5.29 15.92
C PRO A 60 9.03 3.80 16.28
N LEU A 61 9.45 2.91 15.37
CA LEU A 61 9.48 1.47 15.58
C LEU A 61 10.90 0.94 15.83
N ALA A 62 11.90 1.83 15.81
CA ALA A 62 13.25 1.47 16.20
C ALA A 62 13.29 1.09 17.68
N CYS A 63 14.23 0.21 18.04
CA CYS A 63 14.45 -0.31 19.39
C CYS A 63 13.32 -1.21 19.96
N HIS A 64 12.21 -1.39 19.24
CA HIS A 64 11.20 -2.39 19.58
C HIS A 64 11.57 -3.76 18.97
N PRO A 65 11.48 -4.87 19.75
CA PRO A 65 11.72 -6.22 19.24
C PRO A 65 10.87 -6.54 18.01
N LYS A 66 11.36 -7.37 17.09
CA LYS A 66 10.62 -7.70 15.86
C LYS A 66 9.28 -8.38 16.21
N GLU A 67 9.28 -9.24 17.22
CA GLU A 67 8.20 -10.13 17.62
C GLU A 67 6.95 -9.38 18.08
N VAL A 68 7.11 -8.15 18.60
CA VAL A 68 5.98 -7.32 19.07
C VAL A 68 5.37 -6.46 17.95
N LYS A 69 5.94 -6.51 16.74
CA LYS A 69 5.56 -5.68 15.59
C LYS A 69 4.82 -6.47 14.51
N ASP A 70 4.22 -7.60 14.86
CA ASP A 70 3.41 -8.39 13.93
C ASP A 70 2.17 -7.58 13.51
N ILE A 71 2.00 -7.37 12.22
CA ILE A 71 0.91 -6.61 11.62
C ILE A 71 -0.48 -7.24 11.87
N ARG A 72 -0.53 -8.53 12.20
CA ARG A 72 -1.75 -9.24 12.57
C ARG A 72 -2.24 -8.87 13.98
N ASN A 73 -1.38 -8.27 14.80
CA ASN A 73 -1.73 -7.85 16.16
C ASN A 73 -2.58 -6.57 16.14
N ALA A 74 -3.76 -6.60 16.77
CA ALA A 74 -4.69 -5.45 16.80
C ALA A 74 -4.09 -4.16 17.40
N ASN A 75 -3.18 -4.27 18.37
CA ASN A 75 -2.49 -3.11 18.93
C ASN A 75 -1.53 -2.50 17.91
N VAL A 76 -0.78 -3.33 17.17
CA VAL A 76 0.11 -2.89 16.10
C VAL A 76 -0.70 -2.22 14.99
N GLN A 77 -1.86 -2.78 14.60
CA GLN A 77 -2.75 -2.15 13.63
C GLN A 77 -3.26 -0.78 14.09
N SER A 78 -3.54 -0.62 15.38
CA SER A 78 -3.94 0.66 15.96
C SER A 78 -2.76 1.66 15.93
N THR A 79 -1.55 1.21 16.29
CA THR A 79 -0.33 2.01 16.17
C THR A 79 -0.06 2.46 14.73
N ILE A 80 -0.21 1.57 13.74
CA ILE A 80 -0.06 1.90 12.32
C ILE A 80 -1.01 3.04 11.92
N LYS A 81 -2.28 2.98 12.35
CA LYS A 81 -3.26 4.03 12.03
C LYS A 81 -2.87 5.39 12.62
N GLU A 82 -2.32 5.41 13.83
CA GLU A 82 -1.81 6.63 14.44
C GLU A 82 -0.56 7.16 13.73
N LEU A 83 0.37 6.27 13.39
CA LEU A 83 1.59 6.62 12.66
C LEU A 83 1.33 7.00 11.20
N ALA A 84 0.22 6.57 10.59
CA ALA A 84 -0.15 6.92 9.21
C ALA A 84 -0.49 8.42 9.05
N LYS A 85 -0.60 9.15 10.16
CA LYS A 85 -0.72 10.63 10.17
C LYS A 85 0.63 11.31 9.88
N LEU A 86 1.74 10.58 9.97
CA LEU A 86 3.07 11.05 9.64
C LEU A 86 3.33 10.89 8.14
N ASP A 87 4.38 11.57 7.65
CA ASP A 87 4.83 11.39 6.28
C ASP A 87 5.79 10.21 6.12
N GLY A 88 5.82 9.63 4.93
CA GLY A 88 6.67 8.51 4.56
C GLY A 88 5.96 7.17 4.46
N ALA A 89 6.76 6.10 4.39
CA ALA A 89 6.34 4.74 4.17
C ALA A 89 6.51 3.87 5.42
N PHE A 90 5.64 2.87 5.54
CA PHE A 90 5.83 1.69 6.38
C PHE A 90 6.58 0.63 5.59
N ILE A 91 7.63 0.06 6.18
CA ILE A 91 8.33 -1.09 5.62
C ILE A 91 7.88 -2.33 6.38
N VAL A 92 7.29 -3.28 5.67
CA VAL A 92 6.73 -4.51 6.23
C VAL A 92 7.50 -5.69 5.65
N SER A 93 8.03 -6.56 6.51
CA SER A 93 8.73 -7.76 6.06
C SER A 93 7.78 -8.75 5.39
N ALA A 94 8.34 -9.64 4.56
CA ALA A 94 7.56 -10.66 3.86
C ALA A 94 6.76 -11.60 4.80
N ASP A 95 7.23 -11.78 6.05
CA ASP A 95 6.61 -12.59 7.11
C ASP A 95 5.64 -11.83 8.03
N GLY A 96 5.47 -10.51 7.83
CA GLY A 96 4.39 -9.73 8.43
C GLY A 96 4.77 -8.83 9.60
N TYR A 97 6.04 -8.45 9.75
CA TYR A 97 6.46 -7.54 10.81
C TYR A 97 6.72 -6.14 10.27
N VAL A 98 6.21 -5.13 10.95
CA VAL A 98 6.49 -3.73 10.59
C VAL A 98 7.89 -3.38 11.08
N LEU A 99 8.83 -3.22 10.16
CA LEU A 99 10.23 -3.02 10.47
C LEU A 99 10.51 -1.57 10.84
N SER A 100 9.91 -0.64 10.11
CA SER A 100 10.18 0.80 10.18
C SER A 100 8.96 1.59 9.69
N ALA A 101 8.83 2.83 10.17
CA ALA A 101 7.82 3.77 9.71
C ALA A 101 8.44 5.16 9.44
N ALA A 102 7.66 6.04 8.81
CA ALA A 102 8.08 7.39 8.45
C ALA A 102 9.36 7.42 7.59
N ARG A 103 9.48 6.48 6.64
CA ARG A 103 10.63 6.42 5.71
C ARG A 103 10.35 7.14 4.40
N TYR A 104 11.29 7.97 3.98
CA TYR A 104 11.36 8.47 2.61
C TYR A 104 11.85 7.37 1.68
N ILE A 105 11.11 7.10 0.61
CA ILE A 105 11.52 6.16 -0.44
C ILE A 105 12.27 6.95 -1.52
N GLU A 106 13.48 6.50 -1.86
CA GLU A 106 14.26 7.07 -2.95
C GLU A 106 13.66 6.65 -4.29
N ALA A 107 12.78 7.51 -4.83
CA ALA A 107 12.06 7.25 -6.05
C ALA A 107 12.83 7.77 -7.27
N SER A 108 12.97 6.93 -8.30
CA SER A 108 13.41 7.31 -9.63
C SER A 108 12.18 7.44 -10.54
N TYR A 109 12.11 8.50 -11.35
CA TYR A 109 11.05 8.64 -12.36
C TYR A 109 11.35 7.86 -13.65
N ARG A 110 12.56 7.29 -13.79
CA ARG A 110 12.99 6.67 -15.04
C ARG A 110 12.18 5.42 -15.33
N ASP A 111 11.62 5.37 -16.54
CA ASP A 111 10.86 4.24 -17.05
C ASP A 111 9.65 3.88 -16.17
N ILE A 112 9.09 4.87 -15.47
CA ILE A 112 7.85 4.76 -14.72
C ILE A 112 6.82 5.63 -15.41
N ASP A 113 5.72 5.01 -15.81
CA ASP A 113 4.64 5.68 -16.51
C ASP A 113 3.38 5.66 -15.66
N LEU A 114 3.15 6.76 -14.94
CA LEU A 114 2.01 6.95 -14.06
C LEU A 114 0.94 7.85 -14.67
N PRO A 115 -0.35 7.58 -14.41
CA PRO A 115 -1.44 8.47 -14.78
C PRO A 115 -1.27 9.88 -14.20
N MET A 116 -1.77 10.89 -14.92
CA MET A 116 -1.89 12.25 -14.38
C MET A 116 -2.79 12.25 -13.14
N GLY A 117 -2.43 13.07 -12.15
CA GLY A 117 -3.13 13.16 -10.86
C GLY A 117 -2.54 12.29 -9.75
N PHE A 118 -1.60 11.39 -10.08
CA PHE A 118 -0.86 10.61 -9.07
C PHE A 118 0.29 11.43 -8.49
N GLY A 119 0.31 11.57 -7.16
CA GLY A 119 1.34 12.33 -6.42
C GLY A 119 2.59 11.53 -6.04
N SER A 120 3.42 12.12 -5.17
CA SER A 120 4.73 11.57 -4.74
C SER A 120 4.67 10.16 -4.16
N ARG A 121 3.67 9.82 -3.33
CA ARG A 121 3.51 8.46 -2.78
C ARG A 121 3.27 7.40 -3.85
N HIS A 122 2.56 7.75 -4.92
CA HIS A 122 2.34 6.85 -6.05
C HIS A 122 3.63 6.64 -6.85
N MET A 123 4.41 7.71 -7.08
CA MET A 123 5.73 7.61 -7.71
C MET A 123 6.68 6.75 -6.88
N ALA A 124 6.72 6.95 -5.56
CA ALA A 124 7.49 6.13 -4.64
C ALA A 124 7.09 4.65 -4.71
N ALA A 125 5.79 4.36 -4.69
CA ALA A 125 5.27 2.98 -4.77
C ALA A 125 5.63 2.29 -6.08
N ALA A 126 5.46 2.97 -7.21
CA ALA A 126 5.85 2.43 -8.51
C ALA A 126 7.37 2.24 -8.59
N SER A 127 8.16 3.19 -8.12
CA SER A 127 9.62 3.10 -8.18
C SER A 127 10.15 1.97 -7.33
N ILE A 128 9.70 1.85 -6.07
CA ILE A 128 10.24 0.84 -5.18
C ILE A 128 9.81 -0.56 -5.59
N SER A 129 8.57 -0.75 -6.03
CA SER A 129 8.08 -2.05 -6.51
C SER A 129 8.71 -2.48 -7.84
N LYS A 130 9.30 -1.55 -8.60
CA LYS A 130 10.09 -1.85 -9.80
C LYS A 130 11.53 -2.22 -9.47
N ASP A 131 12.13 -1.47 -8.56
CA ASP A 131 13.54 -1.58 -8.21
C ASP A 131 13.84 -2.70 -7.21
N THR A 132 12.81 -3.30 -6.62
CA THR A 132 12.84 -4.37 -5.64
C THR A 132 11.78 -5.41 -5.98
N ASP A 133 11.80 -6.53 -5.27
CA ASP A 133 10.75 -7.54 -5.36
C ASP A 133 9.55 -7.21 -4.44
N ALA A 134 9.53 -6.04 -3.80
CA ALA A 134 8.46 -5.65 -2.90
C ALA A 134 7.17 -5.27 -3.63
N VAL A 135 6.04 -5.49 -2.95
CA VAL A 135 4.72 -4.98 -3.35
C VAL A 135 4.43 -3.70 -2.58
N ALA A 136 3.98 -2.65 -3.27
CA ALA A 136 3.65 -1.38 -2.63
C ALA A 136 2.14 -1.12 -2.61
N VAL A 137 1.59 -0.74 -1.45
CA VAL A 137 0.18 -0.41 -1.26
C VAL A 137 0.06 1.06 -0.84
N VAL A 138 -0.66 1.84 -1.63
CA VAL A 138 -0.88 3.28 -1.42
C VAL A 138 -2.31 3.52 -1.00
N VAL A 139 -2.50 4.28 0.07
CA VAL A 139 -3.76 4.96 0.37
C VAL A 139 -3.66 6.38 -0.15
N SER A 140 -4.51 6.72 -1.11
CA SER A 140 -4.50 8.04 -1.73
C SER A 140 -5.22 9.06 -0.86
N GLU A 141 -4.49 10.11 -0.49
CA GLU A 141 -5.00 11.19 0.36
C GLU A 141 -6.11 12.02 -0.33
N SER A 142 -6.07 12.13 -1.66
CA SER A 142 -6.97 13.00 -2.42
C SER A 142 -8.34 12.39 -2.68
N ASP A 143 -8.39 11.09 -2.96
CA ASP A 143 -9.59 10.37 -3.41
C ASP A 143 -9.94 9.13 -2.56
N GLY A 144 -9.13 8.80 -1.55
CA GLY A 144 -9.38 7.65 -0.66
C GLY A 144 -9.27 6.30 -1.36
N VAL A 145 -8.76 6.23 -2.59
CA VAL A 145 -8.59 4.97 -3.31
C VAL A 145 -7.34 4.26 -2.81
N VAL A 146 -7.46 2.96 -2.54
CA VAL A 146 -6.31 2.10 -2.24
C VAL A 146 -5.78 1.52 -3.53
N ARG A 147 -4.47 1.66 -3.78
CA ARG A 147 -3.81 1.24 -5.02
C ARG A 147 -2.67 0.29 -4.71
N ILE A 148 -2.53 -0.74 -5.52
CA ILE A 148 -1.46 -1.74 -5.37
C ILE A 148 -0.55 -1.68 -6.58
N PHE A 149 0.75 -1.53 -6.32
CA PHE A 149 1.82 -1.53 -7.31
C PHE A 149 2.70 -2.76 -7.16
N ASP A 150 2.98 -3.41 -8.27
CA ASP A 150 3.93 -4.52 -8.39
C ASP A 150 4.72 -4.33 -9.68
N ASN A 151 6.04 -4.54 -9.63
CA ASN A 151 6.93 -4.40 -10.77
C ASN A 151 6.84 -3.02 -11.48
N GLY A 152 6.54 -1.96 -10.73
CA GLY A 152 6.33 -0.60 -11.26
C GLY A 152 4.99 -0.36 -11.95
N GLU A 153 4.09 -1.35 -11.96
CA GLU A 153 2.78 -1.24 -12.59
C GLU A 153 1.66 -1.18 -11.56
N LEU A 154 0.60 -0.41 -11.86
CA LEU A 154 -0.64 -0.44 -11.10
C LEU A 154 -1.41 -1.73 -11.42
N VAL A 155 -1.48 -2.64 -10.46
CA VAL A 155 -2.10 -3.96 -10.64
C VAL A 155 -3.50 -4.06 -10.03
N ALA A 156 -3.84 -3.21 -9.06
CA ALA A 156 -5.18 -3.16 -8.48
C ALA A 156 -5.56 -1.76 -7.96
N GLU A 157 -6.85 -1.45 -8.04
CA GLU A 157 -7.50 -0.32 -7.36
C GLU A 157 -8.68 -0.83 -6.53
N ILE A 158 -8.79 -0.35 -5.28
CA ILE A 158 -9.85 -0.70 -4.35
C ILE A 158 -10.51 0.59 -3.90
N LEU A 159 -11.80 0.71 -4.19
CA LEU A 159 -12.63 1.85 -3.86
C LEU A 159 -13.57 1.46 -2.71
N SER A 160 -13.58 2.28 -1.65
CA SER A 160 -14.51 2.14 -0.53
C SER A 160 -15.60 3.22 -0.57
N GLY A 161 -16.87 2.81 -0.59
CA GLY A 161 -18.03 3.70 -0.53
C GLY A 161 -19.10 3.42 -1.59
N ILE A 162 -20.28 4.04 -1.42
CA ILE A 162 -21.37 4.02 -2.41
C ILE A 162 -21.06 5.10 -3.45
N TRP A 163 -20.44 4.68 -4.55
CA TRP A 163 -20.28 5.51 -5.72
C TRP A 163 -21.08 4.87 -6.86
N GLU A 164 -21.70 5.68 -7.72
CA GLU A 164 -22.17 5.22 -9.02
C GLU A 164 -20.93 4.85 -9.87
N LEU A 165 -20.41 3.65 -9.61
CA LEU A 165 -19.13 3.11 -10.09
C LEU A 165 -19.08 2.86 -11.60
N ASP A 166 -20.15 3.19 -12.32
CA ASP A 166 -20.23 3.01 -13.76
C ASP A 166 -19.56 4.18 -14.52
N ARG A 167 -19.32 5.32 -13.84
CA ARG A 167 -18.71 6.51 -14.46
C ARG A 167 -17.21 6.64 -14.23
N ILE A 168 -16.65 5.99 -13.21
CA ILE A 168 -15.22 6.07 -12.88
C ILE A 168 -14.45 5.05 -13.72
N LYS A 169 -13.62 5.55 -14.64
CA LYS A 169 -12.70 4.70 -15.39
C LYS A 169 -11.49 4.36 -14.50
N PRO A 170 -11.09 3.08 -14.41
CA PRO A 170 -9.87 2.72 -13.70
C PRO A 170 -8.64 3.29 -14.39
N HIS A 171 -7.59 3.47 -13.61
CA HIS A 171 -6.26 3.85 -14.11
C HIS A 171 -5.44 2.64 -14.58
N ILE A 172 -5.95 1.42 -14.36
CA ILE A 172 -5.31 0.17 -14.80
C ILE A 172 -5.26 0.10 -16.33
N ARG A 173 -4.06 -0.15 -16.86
CA ARG A 173 -3.85 -0.34 -18.29
C ARG A 173 -4.14 -1.76 -18.73
N GLY A 174 -4.76 -1.90 -19.90
CA GLY A 174 -5.05 -3.20 -20.52
C GLY A 174 -6.37 -3.80 -20.03
N LYS A 175 -6.45 -5.13 -20.07
CA LYS A 175 -7.65 -5.87 -19.64
C LYS A 175 -7.69 -5.93 -18.11
N TYR A 176 -8.87 -5.70 -17.54
CA TYR A 176 -9.10 -5.80 -16.11
C TYR A 176 -10.39 -6.59 -15.82
N GLU A 177 -10.52 -7.02 -14.57
CA GLU A 177 -11.73 -7.57 -13.98
C GLU A 177 -12.24 -6.65 -12.86
N LYS A 178 -13.56 -6.52 -12.73
CA LYS A 178 -14.22 -5.74 -11.68
C LYS A 178 -14.94 -6.71 -10.76
N ILE A 179 -14.60 -6.68 -9.48
CA ILE A 179 -15.19 -7.48 -8.41
C ILE A 179 -15.92 -6.50 -7.48
N ILE A 180 -17.21 -6.74 -7.24
CA ILE A 180 -18.06 -5.85 -6.44
C ILE A 180 -18.55 -6.63 -5.22
N GLU A 181 -18.16 -6.18 -4.04
CA GLU A 181 -18.61 -6.75 -2.77
C GLU A 181 -19.62 -5.81 -2.11
N LYS A 182 -20.90 -6.04 -2.40
CA LYS A 182 -22.01 -5.14 -2.01
C LYS A 182 -22.15 -5.04 -0.49
N ASN A 183 -21.91 -6.12 0.24
CA ASN A 183 -22.06 -6.14 1.70
C ASN A 183 -21.04 -5.26 2.41
N LEU A 184 -19.84 -5.12 1.83
CA LEU A 184 -18.76 -4.31 2.37
C LEU A 184 -18.72 -2.89 1.78
N GLY A 185 -19.51 -2.62 0.73
CA GLY A 185 -19.45 -1.37 -0.03
C GLY A 185 -18.10 -1.18 -0.72
N LEU A 186 -17.50 -2.28 -1.18
CA LEU A 186 -16.19 -2.28 -1.82
C LEU A 186 -16.31 -2.61 -3.30
N THR A 187 -15.58 -1.88 -4.12
CA THR A 187 -15.36 -2.24 -5.52
C THR A 187 -13.89 -2.30 -5.81
N MET A 188 -13.53 -3.39 -6.43
CA MET A 188 -12.15 -3.78 -6.66
C MET A 188 -11.96 -3.99 -8.15
N ILE A 189 -10.90 -3.41 -8.68
CA ILE A 189 -10.54 -3.49 -10.08
C ILE A 189 -9.13 -4.09 -10.11
N MET A 190 -8.95 -5.21 -10.80
CA MET A 190 -7.69 -5.92 -10.90
C MET A 190 -7.28 -6.10 -12.36
N LYS A 191 -6.00 -5.93 -12.65
CA LYS A 191 -5.43 -6.28 -13.95
C LYS A 191 -5.56 -7.79 -14.19
N LYS A 192 -5.94 -8.18 -15.42
CA LYS A 192 -6.03 -9.60 -15.83
C LYS A 192 -4.67 -10.18 -16.17
#